data_AF-A0A0M0JLE3-F1
#
_entry.id   AF-A0A0M0JLE3-F1
#
_cell.length_a   1.000
_cell.length_b   1.000
_cell.length_c   1.000
_cell.angle_alpha   90.00
_cell.angle_beta   90.00
_cell.angle_gamma   90.00
#
_symmetry.space_group_name_H-M   'P 1'
#
loop_
_entity.id
_entity.type
_entity.pdbx_description
1 polymer ?
#
loop_
_entity_poly.entity_id
_entity_poly.type
_entity_poly.pdbx_seq_one_letter_code
_entity_poly.pdbx_strand_id
1 'polypeptide(L)'
;MALIFSLALVSSAAAFSLPPLADSAGAISRRSILAAPFIVAPILLPSAAHAADAAKEAALLDELKAIRKALEPLPALLDEEKWDNVRSVLKVPPTANLWNLGESKNTLRKLAELREEFEIFELADDVAGALQLADQFTYDNTFIYTQPGNGKVKIKEPKQQVQLASQKLGEFLDKN
;
A
#
# COMPACT_ATOMS: atom_id res chain seq x y z
N MET A 1 -58.65 -25.71 27.40
CA MET A 1 -57.45 -25.65 28.27
C MET A 1 -56.46 -24.73 27.55
N ALA A 2 -56.72 -23.42 27.49
CA ALA A 2 -56.55 -22.36 28.50
C ALA A 2 -55.08 -21.89 28.64
N LEU A 3 -54.92 -20.54 28.63
CA LEU A 3 -53.72 -19.69 28.86
C LEU A 3 -52.84 -19.50 27.61
N ILE A 4 -52.66 -18.34 26.95
CA ILE A 4 -52.63 -16.90 27.30
C ILE A 4 -51.68 -16.56 28.46
N PHE A 5 -50.53 -15.97 28.12
CA PHE A 5 -49.69 -15.05 28.91
C PHE A 5 -48.84 -14.28 27.88
N SER A 6 -49.14 -13.05 27.46
CA SER A 6 -49.15 -11.76 28.16
C SER A 6 -47.81 -11.35 28.80
N LEU A 7 -47.24 -10.30 28.20
CA LEU A 7 -46.73 -9.09 28.87
C LEU A 7 -45.36 -9.15 29.58
N ALA A 8 -44.39 -8.38 29.07
CA ALA A 8 -43.82 -7.25 29.84
C ALA A 8 -42.97 -6.33 28.95
N LEU A 9 -43.45 -5.09 28.85
CA LEU A 9 -42.77 -3.89 28.39
C LEU A 9 -42.30 -3.13 29.64
N VAL A 10 -41.01 -2.79 29.76
CA VAL A 10 -40.43 -1.74 30.63
C VAL A 10 -39.09 -1.36 29.98
N SER A 11 -38.84 -0.19 29.37
CA SER A 11 -38.95 1.23 29.78
C SER A 11 -37.89 1.68 30.80
N SER A 12 -36.84 2.36 30.31
CA SER A 12 -36.14 3.48 30.97
C SER A 12 -35.18 4.07 29.92
N ALA A 13 -35.36 5.23 29.29
CA ALA A 13 -35.69 6.59 29.74
C ALA A 13 -34.57 7.26 30.55
N ALA A 14 -34.07 8.37 29.97
CA ALA A 14 -33.44 9.55 30.59
C ALA A 14 -32.03 9.37 31.18
N ALA A 15 -31.12 10.34 31.19
CA ALA A 15 -30.98 11.65 30.56
C ALA A 15 -29.61 12.19 31.02
N PHE A 16 -28.98 13.03 30.18
CA PHE A 16 -28.36 14.31 30.54
C PHE A 16 -27.46 14.41 31.79
N SER A 17 -26.15 14.70 31.60
CA SER A 17 -25.41 15.72 32.36
C SER A 17 -23.94 15.85 31.89
N LEU A 18 -23.61 16.97 31.23
CA LEU A 18 -22.39 17.77 31.53
C LEU A 18 -22.70 18.56 32.84
N PRO A 19 -21.74 19.04 33.68
CA PRO A 19 -20.54 19.84 33.35
C PRO A 19 -19.38 19.57 34.40
N PRO A 20 -18.43 20.47 34.76
CA PRO A 20 -18.04 21.79 34.22
C PRO A 20 -16.53 22.00 33.97
N LEU A 21 -16.22 23.06 33.20
CA LEU A 21 -14.94 23.78 33.29
C LEU A 21 -14.78 24.32 34.72
N ALA A 22 -13.71 23.90 35.39
CA ALA A 22 -13.22 24.55 36.60
C ALA A 22 -11.86 25.17 36.30
N ASP A 23 -11.90 26.49 36.15
CA ASP A 23 -10.78 27.39 36.33
C ASP A 23 -10.20 27.19 37.74
N SER A 24 -8.88 27.06 37.85
CA SER A 24 -8.18 27.10 39.13
C SER A 24 -6.91 27.92 38.94
N ALA A 25 -7.12 29.22 39.10
CA ALA A 25 -6.11 30.20 39.45
C ALA A 25 -5.34 29.77 40.70
N GLY A 26 -4.20 29.12 40.49
CA GLY A 26 -3.11 29.03 41.46
C GLY A 26 -2.15 30.19 41.24
N ALA A 27 -2.33 31.27 41.99
CA ALA A 27 -1.44 32.42 41.99
C ALA A 27 -0.11 32.13 42.71
N ILE A 28 0.92 32.88 42.27
CA ILE A 28 2.20 33.21 42.95
C ILE A 28 3.41 32.34 42.57
N SER A 29 4.21 32.87 41.62
CA SER A 29 5.55 33.35 41.97
C SER A 29 5.95 34.52 41.07
N ARG A 30 5.83 35.74 41.61
CA ARG A 30 6.38 36.98 41.06
C ARG A 30 7.64 37.30 41.85
N ARG A 31 8.80 37.08 41.23
CA ARG A 31 10.19 37.45 41.60
C ARG A 31 11.01 36.31 41.01
N SER A 32 11.91 36.47 40.06
CA SER A 32 12.95 37.48 39.91
C SER A 32 13.91 36.79 38.92
N ILE A 33 14.40 37.38 37.83
CA ILE A 33 15.65 38.14 37.75
C ILE A 33 16.30 37.77 36.40
N LEU A 34 16.57 38.80 35.59
CA LEU A 34 17.66 38.93 34.61
C LEU A 34 17.56 38.24 33.25
N ALA A 35 17.07 39.03 32.30
CA ALA A 35 17.77 39.43 31.07
C ALA A 35 19.05 38.65 30.71
N ALA A 36 18.96 37.80 29.69
CA ALA A 36 20.07 37.42 28.84
C ALA A 36 19.69 37.75 27.38
N PRO A 37 20.41 38.66 26.68
CA PRO A 37 20.20 38.85 25.26
C PRO A 37 20.87 37.68 24.54
N PHE A 38 20.11 36.62 24.28
CA PHE A 38 20.54 35.62 23.30
C PHE A 38 20.45 36.26 21.92
N ILE A 39 21.60 36.64 21.39
CA ILE A 39 21.79 36.89 19.96
C ILE A 39 21.50 35.56 19.27
N VAL A 40 20.26 35.37 18.80
CA VAL A 40 19.91 34.27 17.91
C VAL A 40 20.43 34.66 16.54
N ALA A 41 21.69 34.32 16.28
CA ALA A 41 22.19 34.24 14.92
C ALA A 41 21.26 33.27 14.15
N PRO A 42 20.74 33.64 12.97
CA PRO A 42 20.05 32.69 12.11
C PRO A 42 21.11 31.69 11.63
N ILE A 43 21.23 30.58 12.34
CA ILE A 43 21.91 29.40 11.81
C ILE A 43 21.03 28.94 10.66
N LEU A 44 21.41 29.35 9.45
CA LEU A 44 21.01 28.72 8.21
C LEU A 44 21.46 27.26 8.29
N LEU A 45 20.60 26.41 8.87
CA LEU A 45 20.75 24.97 8.75
C LEU A 45 20.50 24.62 7.27
N PRO A 46 21.49 24.07 6.56
CA PRO A 46 21.26 23.59 5.21
C PRO A 46 20.26 22.43 5.29
N SER A 47 19.23 22.53 4.46
CA SER A 47 18.22 21.54 4.07
C SER A 47 18.57 20.07 4.41
N ALA A 48 18.30 19.65 5.64
CA ALA A 48 18.37 18.23 6.02
C ALA A 48 17.17 17.42 5.46
N ALA A 49 16.15 18.11 4.94
CA ALA A 49 14.98 17.49 4.33
C ALA A 49 15.32 16.75 3.03
N HIS A 50 16.17 17.33 2.16
CA HIS A 50 16.50 16.72 0.86
C HIS A 50 17.35 15.45 0.96
N ALA A 51 18.23 15.34 1.95
CA ALA A 51 19.05 14.13 2.12
C ALA A 51 18.24 12.92 2.60
N ALA A 52 17.19 13.15 3.40
CA ALA A 52 16.29 12.10 3.86
C ALA A 52 15.42 11.56 2.73
N ASP A 53 14.99 12.41 1.79
CA ASP A 53 14.16 11.99 0.67
C ASP A 53 14.96 11.26 -0.42
N ALA A 54 16.21 11.67 -0.69
CA ALA A 54 17.10 10.94 -1.58
C ALA A 54 17.41 9.51 -1.10
N ALA A 55 17.56 9.31 0.22
CA ALA A 55 17.78 7.99 0.80
C ALA A 55 16.51 7.10 0.72
N LYS A 56 15.32 7.69 0.90
CA LYS A 56 14.05 6.97 0.71
C LYS A 56 13.82 6.59 -0.75
N GLU A 57 14.13 7.49 -1.67
CA GLU A 57 14.02 7.26 -3.10
C GLU A 57 14.92 6.10 -3.57
N ALA A 58 16.18 6.08 -3.14
CA ALA A 58 17.10 4.99 -3.45
C ALA A 58 16.57 3.64 -2.94
N ALA A 59 16.00 3.60 -1.72
CA ALA A 59 15.40 2.38 -1.17
C ALA A 59 14.17 1.91 -1.99
N LEU A 60 13.33 2.83 -2.48
CA LEU A 60 12.20 2.49 -3.34
C LEU A 60 12.65 1.96 -4.71
N LEU A 61 13.69 2.55 -5.30
CA LEU A 61 14.28 2.06 -6.55
C LEU A 61 14.91 0.67 -6.38
N ASP A 62 15.57 0.40 -5.25
CA ASP A 62 16.10 -0.93 -4.94
C ASP A 62 14.99 -1.96 -4.75
N GLU A 63 13.86 -1.58 -4.14
CA GLU A 63 12.68 -2.44 -4.04
C GLU A 63 12.09 -2.73 -5.43
N LEU A 64 12.00 -1.74 -6.32
CA LEU A 64 11.55 -1.94 -7.71
C LEU A 64 12.48 -2.87 -8.51
N LYS A 65 13.80 -2.75 -8.31
CA LYS A 65 14.77 -3.69 -8.91
C LYS A 65 14.59 -5.11 -8.37
N ALA A 66 14.31 -5.25 -7.07
CA ALA A 66 14.02 -6.55 -6.48
C ALA A 66 12.72 -7.16 -7.05
N ILE A 67 11.69 -6.32 -7.26
CA ILE A 67 10.44 -6.75 -7.90
C ILE A 67 10.69 -7.20 -9.35
N ARG A 68 11.44 -6.43 -10.15
CA ARG A 68 11.78 -6.82 -11.53
C ARG A 68 12.45 -8.20 -11.57
N LYS A 69 13.42 -8.45 -10.68
CA LYS A 69 14.07 -9.76 -10.54
C LYS A 69 13.11 -10.87 -10.13
N ALA A 70 12.13 -10.57 -9.29
CA ALA A 70 11.10 -11.55 -8.89
C ALA A 70 10.13 -11.89 -10.04
N LEU A 71 9.93 -10.98 -11.00
CA LEU A 71 9.07 -11.19 -12.17
C LEU A 71 9.78 -11.97 -13.31
N GLU A 72 11.11 -11.96 -13.38
CA GLU A 72 11.89 -12.70 -14.40
C GLU A 72 11.58 -14.20 -14.52
N PRO A 73 11.44 -14.99 -13.42
CA PRO A 73 11.16 -16.41 -13.52
C PRO A 73 9.69 -16.73 -13.86
N LEU A 74 8.77 -15.76 -13.75
CA LEU A 74 7.33 -16.02 -13.91
C LEU A 74 6.93 -16.57 -15.29
N PRO A 75 7.47 -16.08 -16.43
CA PRO A 75 7.15 -16.64 -17.74
C PRO A 75 7.53 -18.13 -17.88
N ALA A 76 8.63 -18.56 -17.24
CA ALA A 76 9.04 -19.96 -17.24
C ALA A 76 8.14 -20.81 -16.34
N LEU A 77 7.76 -20.31 -15.16
CA LEU A 77 6.83 -21.00 -14.26
C LEU A 77 5.42 -21.16 -14.85
N LEU A 78 4.99 -20.19 -15.68
CA LEU A 78 3.75 -20.28 -16.45
C LEU A 78 3.81 -21.34 -17.55
N ASP A 79 4.97 -21.51 -18.19
CA ASP A 79 5.18 -22.57 -19.19
C ASP A 79 5.23 -23.98 -18.54
N GLU A 80 5.68 -24.07 -17.29
CA GLU A 80 5.69 -25.31 -16.48
C GLU A 80 4.36 -25.63 -15.78
N GLU A 81 3.30 -24.85 -16.03
CA GLU A 81 1.98 -24.98 -15.41
C GLU A 81 1.98 -24.93 -13.86
N LYS A 82 3.00 -24.28 -13.26
CA LYS A 82 3.15 -24.14 -11.80
C LYS A 82 2.35 -22.95 -11.26
N TRP A 83 1.03 -22.99 -11.40
CA TRP A 83 0.12 -21.88 -11.09
C TRP A 83 0.25 -21.36 -9.66
N ASP A 84 0.32 -22.25 -8.66
CA ASP A 84 0.46 -21.85 -7.25
C ASP A 84 1.79 -21.13 -6.96
N ASN A 85 2.87 -21.50 -7.65
CA ASN A 85 4.17 -20.83 -7.49
C ASN A 85 4.14 -19.43 -8.09
N VAL A 86 3.50 -19.27 -9.25
CA VAL A 86 3.30 -17.94 -9.87
C VAL A 86 2.50 -17.04 -8.94
N ARG A 87 1.38 -17.54 -8.39
CA ARG A 87 0.57 -16.77 -7.44
C ARG A 87 1.30 -16.47 -6.15
N SER A 88 2.14 -17.39 -5.67
CA SER A 88 2.98 -17.16 -4.50
C SER A 88 3.93 -15.97 -4.75
N VAL A 89 4.59 -15.91 -5.90
CA VAL A 89 5.48 -14.79 -6.25
C VAL A 89 4.70 -13.46 -6.42
N LEU A 90 3.49 -13.50 -6.99
CA LEU A 90 2.66 -12.31 -7.18
C LEU A 90 2.03 -11.78 -5.88
N LYS A 91 1.71 -12.66 -4.93
CA LYS A 91 1.02 -12.32 -3.67
C LYS A 91 1.94 -12.13 -2.47
N VAL A 92 3.21 -12.53 -2.58
CA VAL A 92 4.21 -12.31 -1.53
C VAL A 92 4.93 -10.97 -1.75
N PRO A 93 5.20 -10.18 -0.70
CA PRO A 93 6.05 -9.00 -0.81
C PRO A 93 7.46 -9.39 -1.32
N PRO A 94 8.05 -8.62 -2.25
CA PRO A 94 7.75 -7.23 -2.57
C PRO A 94 6.73 -7.02 -3.72
N THR A 95 6.45 -8.02 -4.56
CA THR A 95 5.55 -7.87 -5.72
C THR A 95 4.12 -7.51 -5.31
N ALA A 96 3.67 -8.06 -4.18
CA ALA A 96 2.35 -7.77 -3.63
C ALA A 96 2.15 -6.29 -3.26
N ASN A 97 3.22 -5.56 -2.97
CA ASN A 97 3.16 -4.14 -2.63
C ASN A 97 2.65 -3.33 -3.83
N LEU A 98 2.91 -3.75 -5.07
CA LEU A 98 2.51 -3.01 -6.28
C LEU A 98 1.00 -3.03 -6.57
N TRP A 99 0.27 -4.05 -6.16
CA TRP A 99 -1.12 -4.24 -6.62
C TRP A 99 -2.09 -4.73 -5.53
N ASN A 100 -1.63 -5.53 -4.57
CA ASN A 100 -2.52 -6.25 -3.65
C ASN A 100 -2.66 -5.59 -2.27
N LEU A 101 -1.61 -4.90 -1.80
CA LEU A 101 -1.53 -4.41 -0.42
C LEU A 101 -2.05 -2.98 -0.20
N GLY A 102 -2.75 -2.43 -1.20
CA GLY A 102 -3.37 -1.11 -1.17
C GLY A 102 -2.43 0.02 -1.60
N GLU A 103 -3.03 1.16 -1.94
CA GLU A 103 -2.34 2.32 -2.55
C GLU A 103 -1.21 2.85 -1.67
N SER A 104 -1.41 2.87 -0.34
CA SER A 104 -0.44 3.35 0.65
C SER A 104 0.85 2.53 0.75
N LYS A 105 0.86 1.30 0.20
CA LYS A 105 2.04 0.41 0.20
C LYS A 105 2.70 0.31 -1.16
N ASN A 106 2.06 0.81 -2.21
CA ASN A 106 2.57 0.75 -3.57
C ASN A 106 3.86 1.57 -3.71
N THR A 107 4.95 0.89 -4.04
CA THR A 107 6.28 1.47 -4.17
C THR A 107 6.35 2.49 -5.29
N LEU A 108 5.66 2.26 -6.41
CA LEU A 108 5.56 3.23 -7.51
C LEU A 108 4.75 4.47 -7.10
N ARG A 109 3.65 4.31 -6.37
CA ARG A 109 2.87 5.46 -5.88
C ARG A 109 3.63 6.28 -4.85
N LYS A 110 4.34 5.64 -3.91
CA LYS A 110 5.24 6.35 -2.97
C LYS A 110 6.32 7.14 -3.69
N LEU A 111 6.87 6.57 -4.76
CA LEU A 111 7.87 7.23 -5.58
C LEU A 111 7.23 8.42 -6.35
N ALA A 112 6.03 8.23 -6.89
CA ALA A 112 5.26 9.29 -7.55
C ALA A 112 4.93 10.45 -6.61
N GLU A 113 4.54 10.16 -5.37
CA GLU A 113 4.30 11.16 -4.32
C GLU A 113 5.57 11.92 -3.94
N LEU A 114 6.72 11.25 -3.87
CA LEU A 114 8.01 11.89 -3.55
C LEU A 114 8.52 12.80 -4.67
N ARG A 115 8.28 12.42 -5.94
CA ARG A 115 8.71 13.19 -7.11
C ARG A 115 7.67 14.19 -7.60
N GLU A 116 6.45 14.13 -7.07
CA GLU A 116 5.28 14.88 -7.55
C GLU A 116 5.02 14.68 -9.07
N GLU A 117 5.41 13.51 -9.62
CA GLU A 117 5.29 13.18 -11.04
C GLU A 117 4.04 12.33 -11.31
N PHE A 118 3.10 12.91 -12.06
CA PHE A 118 1.86 12.24 -12.43
C PHE A 118 2.06 11.02 -13.36
N GLU A 119 3.08 11.04 -14.22
CA GLU A 119 3.41 9.93 -15.13
C GLU A 119 3.71 8.63 -14.34
N ILE A 120 4.31 8.74 -13.15
CA ILE A 120 4.61 7.59 -12.29
C ILE A 120 3.34 7.04 -11.65
N PHE A 121 2.34 7.88 -11.38
CA PHE A 121 1.02 7.44 -10.91
C PHE A 121 0.30 6.60 -11.98
N GLU A 122 0.29 7.05 -13.24
CA GLU A 122 -0.29 6.28 -14.34
C GLU A 122 0.46 4.95 -14.54
N LEU A 123 1.79 4.98 -14.49
CA LEU A 123 2.62 3.78 -14.55
C LEU A 123 2.29 2.80 -13.42
N ALA A 124 2.07 3.31 -12.20
CA ALA A 124 1.72 2.49 -11.05
C ALA A 124 0.39 1.75 -11.26
N ASP A 125 -0.62 2.44 -11.78
CA ASP A 125 -1.94 1.87 -12.04
C ASP A 125 -1.91 0.86 -13.19
N ASP A 126 -1.15 1.16 -14.24
CA ASP A 126 -0.93 0.26 -15.37
C ASP A 126 -0.23 -1.04 -14.96
N VAL A 127 0.85 -0.94 -14.18
CA VAL A 127 1.61 -2.10 -13.68
C VAL A 127 0.75 -2.90 -12.70
N ALA A 128 0.02 -2.23 -11.80
CA ALA A 128 -0.88 -2.89 -10.87
C ALA A 128 -2.00 -3.66 -11.60
N GLY A 129 -2.63 -3.05 -12.61
CA GLY A 129 -3.65 -3.68 -13.42
C GLY A 129 -3.14 -4.90 -14.18
N ALA A 130 -1.94 -4.80 -14.78
CA ALA A 130 -1.31 -5.93 -15.46
C ALA A 130 -1.03 -7.10 -14.51
N LEU A 131 -0.47 -6.83 -13.32
CA LEU A 131 -0.20 -7.88 -12.32
C LEU A 131 -1.49 -8.52 -11.77
N GLN A 132 -2.54 -7.71 -11.57
CA GLN A 132 -3.84 -8.22 -11.14
C GLN A 132 -4.47 -9.14 -12.19
N LEU A 133 -4.43 -8.74 -13.47
CA LEU A 133 -4.90 -9.59 -14.57
C LEU A 133 -4.07 -10.89 -14.68
N ALA A 134 -2.75 -10.81 -14.47
CA ALA A 134 -1.90 -11.98 -14.43
C ALA A 134 -2.29 -12.96 -13.30
N ASP A 135 -2.58 -12.48 -12.08
CA ASP A 135 -3.10 -13.35 -11.00
C ASP A 135 -4.46 -13.95 -11.35
N GLN A 136 -5.36 -13.16 -11.95
CA GLN A 136 -6.69 -13.65 -12.32
C GLN A 136 -6.61 -14.81 -13.33
N PHE A 137 -5.85 -14.64 -14.42
CA PHE A 137 -5.70 -15.70 -15.42
C PHE A 137 -4.99 -16.94 -14.85
N THR A 138 -4.00 -16.73 -13.96
CA THR A 138 -3.30 -17.84 -13.28
C THR A 138 -4.23 -18.59 -12.34
N TYR A 139 -5.11 -17.88 -11.62
CA TYR A 139 -6.14 -18.46 -10.77
C TYR A 139 -7.14 -19.27 -11.58
N ASP A 140 -7.65 -18.72 -12.69
CA ASP A 140 -8.61 -19.42 -13.55
C ASP A 140 -8.03 -20.75 -14.08
N ASN A 141 -6.74 -20.76 -14.46
CA ASN A 141 -6.05 -21.97 -14.92
C ASN A 141 -5.95 -23.05 -13.83
N THR A 142 -5.93 -22.68 -12.55
CA THR A 142 -5.85 -23.63 -11.43
C THR A 142 -7.09 -24.53 -11.36
N PHE A 143 -8.27 -24.02 -11.74
CA PHE A 143 -9.53 -24.78 -11.65
C PHE A 143 -9.88 -25.60 -12.89
N ILE A 144 -9.19 -25.37 -14.01
CA ILE A 144 -9.49 -26.06 -15.28
C ILE A 144 -9.41 -27.59 -15.12
N TYR A 145 -8.50 -28.10 -14.28
CA TYR A 145 -8.33 -29.53 -14.06
C TYR A 145 -9.44 -30.16 -13.20
N THR A 146 -10.27 -29.35 -12.55
CA THR A 146 -11.31 -29.82 -11.61
C THR A 146 -12.74 -29.68 -12.15
N GLN A 147 -12.92 -28.95 -13.24
CA GLN A 147 -14.26 -28.72 -13.82
C GLN A 147 -14.60 -29.76 -14.90
N PRO A 148 -15.86 -30.24 -14.94
CA PRO A 148 -16.31 -31.11 -16.02
C PRO A 148 -16.40 -30.29 -17.33
N GLY A 149 -15.38 -30.41 -18.18
CA GLY A 149 -15.32 -29.73 -19.47
C GLY A 149 -13.89 -29.67 -20.04
N ASN A 150 -13.76 -29.44 -21.35
CA ASN A 150 -12.47 -29.33 -22.02
C ASN A 150 -11.93 -27.89 -21.94
N GLY A 151 -11.76 -27.38 -20.73
CA GLY A 151 -11.19 -26.04 -20.51
C GLY A 151 -9.78 -25.97 -21.06
N LYS A 152 -9.51 -25.02 -21.96
CA LYS A 152 -8.16 -24.82 -22.51
C LYS A 152 -7.37 -23.95 -21.54
N VAL A 153 -6.21 -24.45 -21.11
CA VAL A 153 -5.25 -23.68 -20.30
C VAL A 153 -4.82 -22.44 -21.08
N LYS A 154 -4.97 -21.27 -20.45
CA LYS A 154 -4.62 -19.99 -21.06
C LYS A 154 -3.27 -19.53 -20.54
N ILE A 155 -2.20 -19.93 -21.24
CA ILE A 155 -0.81 -19.59 -20.85
C ILE A 155 -0.39 -18.23 -21.43
N LYS A 156 -0.88 -17.91 -22.63
CA LYS A 156 -0.45 -16.72 -23.39
C LYS A 156 -0.82 -15.41 -22.68
N GLU A 157 -2.02 -15.33 -22.14
CA GLU A 157 -2.58 -14.13 -21.51
C GLU A 157 -1.83 -13.73 -20.22
N PRO A 158 -1.66 -14.60 -19.21
CA PRO A 158 -0.89 -14.24 -18.01
C PRO A 158 0.56 -13.90 -18.36
N LYS A 159 1.16 -14.59 -19.34
CA LYS A 159 2.53 -14.33 -19.80
C LYS A 159 2.67 -12.94 -20.42
N GLN A 160 1.71 -12.52 -21.25
CA GLN A 160 1.67 -11.18 -21.83
C GLN A 160 1.55 -10.09 -20.75
N GLN A 161 0.71 -10.31 -19.75
CA GLN A 161 0.53 -9.34 -18.67
C GLN A 161 1.79 -9.20 -17.79
N VAL A 162 2.43 -10.31 -17.44
CA VAL A 162 3.72 -10.29 -16.73
C VAL A 162 4.81 -9.60 -17.56
N GLN A 163 4.87 -9.87 -18.86
CA GLN A 163 5.83 -9.21 -19.75
C GLN A 163 5.59 -7.71 -19.86
N LEU A 164 4.34 -7.28 -19.96
CA LEU A 164 3.97 -5.86 -20.00
C LEU A 164 4.39 -5.16 -18.71
N ALA A 165 4.10 -5.75 -17.55
CA ALA A 165 4.53 -5.21 -16.25
C ALA A 165 6.06 -5.12 -16.16
N SER A 166 6.78 -6.18 -16.55
CA SER A 166 8.25 -6.21 -16.54
C SER A 166 8.88 -5.21 -17.52
N GLN A 167 8.27 -4.99 -18.69
CA GLN A 167 8.72 -4.00 -19.67
C GLN A 167 8.54 -2.58 -19.14
N LYS A 168 7.35 -2.25 -18.66
CA LYS A 168 7.05 -0.93 -18.08
C LYS A 168 7.95 -0.60 -16.88
N LEU A 169 8.15 -1.57 -15.98
CA LEU A 169 9.11 -1.43 -14.88
C LEU A 169 10.55 -1.28 -15.38
N GLY A 170 10.92 -2.00 -16.43
CA GLY A 170 12.24 -1.92 -17.04
C GLY A 170 12.52 -0.54 -17.65
N GLU A 171 11.60 -0.04 -18.47
CA GLU A 171 11.70 1.30 -19.07
C GLU A 171 11.78 2.40 -18.02
N PHE A 172 11.03 2.27 -16.92
CA PHE A 172 11.10 3.20 -15.80
C PHE A 172 12.45 3.15 -15.08
N LEU A 173 12.99 1.95 -14.84
CA LEU A 173 14.29 1.76 -14.20
C LEU A 173 15.47 2.13 -15.09
N ASP A 174 15.33 2.06 -16.41
CA ASP A 174 16.42 2.41 -17.33
C ASP A 174 16.54 3.94 -17.54
N LYS A 175 15.44 4.68 -17.29
CA LYS A 175 15.41 6.15 -17.30
C LYS A 175 15.96 6.80 -16.01
N ASN A 176 16.17 6.01 -14.95
CA ASN A 176 16.50 6.47 -13.59
C ASN A 176 17.77 5.82 -13.02
#